data_AF-A0A7S2NGI9-F1
#
_entry.id   AF-A0A7S2NGI9-F1
#
_cell.length_a   1.000
_cell.length_b   1.000
_cell.length_c   1.000
_cell.angle_alpha   90.00
_cell.angle_beta   90.00
_cell.angle_gamma   90.00
#
_symmetry.space_group_name_H-M   'P 1'
#
loop_
_entity.id
_entity.type
_entity.pdbx_description
1 polymer ?
#
loop_
_entity_poly.entity_id
_entity_poly.type
_entity_poly.pdbx_seq_one_letter_code
_entity_poly.pdbx_strand_id
1 'polypeptide(L)'
;QLSQGTPEGTQARFDELMNKYITEGKLVWSSPKIQTQMGAKDALVKIGKLNCGLEDTYAYYSEEELYAGFKKCCAFQPRVIKQNRGSAGEGIWLCWLEGKEYCKTFGEASLEDGDKLKLMEMNDNHVEHHTVKEFLVFCVDGPTGEGAGTW
;
A
#
# COMPACT_ATOMS: atom_id res chain seq x y z
N GLN A 1 1.28 11.64 -10.48
CA GLN A 1 1.98 10.70 -11.36
C GLN A 1 0.99 10.28 -12.44
N LEU A 2 1.34 10.41 -13.71
CA LEU A 2 0.49 10.11 -14.86
C LEU A 2 0.54 8.60 -15.14
N SER A 3 -0.03 7.81 -14.25
CA SER A 3 0.10 6.34 -14.27
C SER A 3 -1.12 5.59 -14.76
N GLN A 4 -2.30 6.22 -14.84
CA GLN A 4 -3.53 5.58 -15.28
C GLN A 4 -4.19 6.33 -16.43
N GLY A 5 -4.70 5.58 -17.41
CA GLY A 5 -5.37 6.11 -18.60
C GLY A 5 -4.43 6.81 -19.60
N THR A 6 -3.11 6.74 -19.40
CA THR A 6 -2.12 7.39 -20.25
C THR A 6 -1.31 6.35 -21.04
N PRO A 7 -0.90 6.66 -22.28
CA PRO A 7 -0.01 5.81 -23.04
C PRO A 7 1.32 5.54 -22.31
N GLU A 8 1.93 4.40 -22.60
CA GLU A 8 3.26 4.05 -22.10
C GLU A 8 4.28 5.18 -22.38
N GLY A 9 5.17 5.43 -21.43
CA GLY A 9 6.18 6.51 -21.53
C GLY A 9 5.67 7.93 -21.27
N THR A 10 4.37 8.14 -21.01
CA THR A 10 3.82 9.48 -20.74
C THR A 10 4.49 10.16 -19.55
N GLN A 11 4.71 9.44 -18.44
CA GLN A 11 5.39 9.98 -17.27
C GLN A 11 6.83 10.41 -17.59
N ALA A 12 7.59 9.60 -18.33
CA ALA A 12 8.97 9.91 -18.70
C ALA A 12 9.04 11.19 -19.56
N ARG A 13 8.16 11.31 -20.56
CA ARG A 13 8.06 12.52 -21.41
C ARG A 13 7.69 13.76 -20.59
N PHE A 14 6.82 13.61 -19.61
CA PHE A 14 6.43 14.72 -18.73
C PHE A 14 7.58 15.14 -17.81
N ASP A 15 8.32 14.19 -17.24
CA ASP A 15 9.50 14.44 -16.41
C ASP A 15 10.63 15.10 -17.22
N GLU A 16 10.87 14.67 -18.46
CA GLU A 16 11.82 15.30 -19.38
C GLU A 16 11.45 16.75 -19.69
N LEU A 17 10.16 17.02 -19.97
CA LEU A 17 9.68 18.38 -20.22
C LEU A 17 9.89 19.30 -19.01
N MET A 18 9.56 18.81 -17.81
CA MET A 18 9.78 19.54 -16.56
C MET A 18 11.27 19.82 -16.33
N ASN A 19 12.14 18.83 -16.53
CA ASN A 19 13.59 19.01 -16.40
C ASN A 19 14.13 20.01 -17.43
N LYS A 20 13.64 20.00 -18.67
CA LYS A 20 14.01 21.00 -19.69
C LYS A 20 13.69 22.42 -19.21
N TYR A 21 12.49 22.66 -18.68
CA TYR A 21 12.14 23.98 -18.15
C TYR A 21 13.01 24.40 -16.96
N ILE A 22 13.38 23.48 -16.07
CA ILE A 22 14.34 23.75 -15.00
C ILE A 22 15.70 24.18 -15.58
N THR A 23 16.20 23.50 -16.62
CA THR A 23 17.49 23.88 -17.27
C THR A 23 17.44 25.23 -17.96
N GLU A 24 16.25 25.67 -18.43
CA GLU A 24 16.02 27.01 -18.98
C GLU A 24 15.88 28.09 -17.89
N GLY A 25 16.05 27.76 -16.61
CA GLY A 25 15.91 28.69 -15.50
C GLY A 25 14.46 28.98 -15.09
N LYS A 26 13.49 28.21 -15.61
CA LYS A 26 12.08 28.35 -15.24
C LYS A 26 11.78 27.61 -13.94
N LEU A 27 10.88 28.18 -13.15
CA LEU A 27 10.40 27.57 -11.91
C LEU A 27 9.41 26.44 -12.24
N VAL A 28 9.66 25.25 -11.70
CA VAL A 28 8.78 24.08 -11.75
C VAL A 28 8.56 23.58 -10.32
N TRP A 29 7.31 23.51 -9.87
CA TRP A 29 6.97 23.05 -8.52
C TRP A 29 5.85 22.00 -8.52
N SER A 30 6.03 20.82 -7.93
CA SER A 30 7.30 20.27 -7.41
C SER A 30 8.22 19.82 -8.56
N SER A 31 9.54 19.90 -8.39
CA SER A 31 10.47 19.41 -9.42
C SER A 31 10.38 17.89 -9.57
N PRO A 32 10.76 17.30 -10.73
CA PRO A 32 10.72 15.85 -10.94
C PRO A 32 11.48 15.08 -9.84
N LYS A 33 12.65 15.60 -9.43
CA LYS A 33 13.43 15.02 -8.32
C LYS A 33 12.62 14.96 -7.01
N ILE A 34 11.95 16.06 -6.65
CA ILE A 34 11.13 16.10 -5.43
C ILE A 34 9.91 15.19 -5.56
N GLN A 35 9.27 15.13 -6.73
CA GLN A 35 8.17 14.21 -6.99
C GLN A 35 8.62 12.74 -6.85
N THR A 36 9.82 12.38 -7.30
CA THR A 36 10.38 11.04 -7.12
C THR A 36 10.71 10.75 -5.65
N GLN A 37 11.29 11.72 -4.93
CA GLN A 37 11.69 11.53 -3.53
C GLN A 37 10.50 11.53 -2.55
N MET A 38 9.46 12.32 -2.83
CA MET A 38 8.29 12.50 -1.97
C MET A 38 7.06 11.71 -2.45
N GLY A 39 7.08 11.21 -3.68
CA GLY A 39 6.02 10.38 -4.24
C GLY A 39 6.06 8.93 -3.76
N ALA A 40 7.20 8.48 -3.24
CA ALA A 40 7.31 7.18 -2.59
C ALA A 40 6.64 7.23 -1.21
N LYS A 41 5.84 6.21 -0.88
CA LYS A 41 5.11 6.12 0.40
C LYS A 41 6.04 5.90 1.60
N ASP A 42 7.34 5.72 1.36
CA ASP A 42 8.43 5.70 2.34
C ASP A 42 8.46 6.91 3.27
N ALA A 43 8.00 8.08 2.78
CA ALA A 43 7.87 9.27 3.61
C ALA A 43 6.93 9.03 4.81
N LEU A 44 5.89 8.22 4.64
CA LEU A 44 4.95 7.87 5.71
C LEU A 44 5.59 6.99 6.77
N VAL A 45 6.44 6.05 6.36
CA VAL A 45 7.22 5.21 7.29
C VAL A 45 8.17 6.08 8.12
N LYS A 46 8.82 7.06 7.49
CA LYS A 46 9.78 7.96 8.17
C LYS A 46 9.12 8.87 9.21
N ILE A 47 7.83 9.18 9.07
CA ILE A 47 7.10 10.01 10.04
C ILE A 47 6.39 9.20 11.12
N GLY A 48 6.51 7.87 11.16
CA GLY A 48 5.78 7.01 12.10
C GLY A 48 5.98 7.37 13.58
N LYS A 49 7.10 8.03 13.92
CA LYS A 49 7.42 8.51 15.28
C LYS A 49 6.96 9.94 15.60
N LEU A 50 6.35 10.64 14.64
CA LEU A 50 5.76 11.95 14.87
C LEU A 50 4.37 11.79 15.50
N ASN A 51 3.86 12.83 16.16
CA ASN A 51 2.54 12.80 16.81
C ASN A 51 1.35 12.49 15.86
N CYS A 52 1.54 12.68 14.55
CA CYS A 52 0.55 12.35 13.53
C CYS A 52 0.85 11.03 12.78
N GLY A 53 1.95 10.37 13.12
CA GLY A 53 2.34 9.08 12.55
C GLY A 53 1.72 7.92 13.32
N LEU A 54 1.70 6.76 12.67
CA LEU A 54 1.46 5.48 13.32
C LEU A 54 2.77 4.70 13.35
N GLU A 55 3.24 4.33 14.55
CA GLU A 55 4.54 3.66 14.75
C GLU A 55 4.63 2.29 14.05
N ASP A 56 3.48 1.71 13.72
CA ASP A 56 3.31 0.45 13.00
C ASP A 56 3.05 0.64 11.49
N THR A 57 3.53 1.75 10.92
CA THR A 57 3.54 1.99 9.47
C THR A 57 4.81 1.43 8.84
N TYR A 58 4.66 0.49 7.92
CA TYR A 58 5.78 -0.19 7.25
C TYR A 58 5.69 -0.13 5.73
N ALA A 59 6.84 -0.30 5.09
CA ALA A 59 6.97 -0.63 3.68
C ALA A 59 7.65 -2.00 3.58
N TYR A 60 7.10 -2.88 2.75
CA TYR A 60 7.59 -4.24 2.56
C TYR A 60 8.20 -4.36 1.18
N TYR A 61 9.41 -4.92 1.11
CA TYR A 61 10.14 -5.07 -0.15
C TYR A 61 10.35 -6.53 -0.55
N SER A 62 9.96 -7.46 0.33
CA SER A 62 9.87 -8.89 0.04
C SER A 62 8.52 -9.46 0.49
N GLU A 63 8.17 -10.62 -0.06
CA GLU A 63 6.99 -11.37 0.35
C GLU A 63 7.04 -11.74 1.83
N GLU A 64 8.19 -12.22 2.31
CA GLU A 64 8.36 -12.64 3.69
C GLU A 64 8.15 -11.49 4.68
N GLU A 65 8.66 -10.30 4.34
CA GLU A 65 8.44 -9.07 5.12
C GLU A 65 6.97 -8.69 5.14
N LEU A 66 6.29 -8.78 4.00
CA LEU A 66 4.86 -8.49 3.89
C LEU A 66 4.05 -9.46 4.75
N TYR A 67 4.27 -10.77 4.62
CA TYR A 67 3.53 -11.77 5.38
C TYR A 67 3.71 -11.57 6.90
N ALA A 68 4.96 -11.46 7.36
CA ALA A 68 5.24 -11.31 8.78
C ALA A 68 4.75 -9.96 9.33
N GLY A 69 4.96 -8.88 8.57
CA GLY A 69 4.61 -7.53 8.96
C GLY A 69 3.11 -7.31 8.99
N PHE A 70 2.41 -7.69 7.91
CA PHE A 70 0.96 -7.52 7.80
C PHE A 70 0.23 -8.27 8.91
N LYS A 71 0.60 -9.54 9.18
CA LYS A 71 -0.02 -10.35 10.23
C LYS A 71 0.11 -9.73 11.62
N LYS A 72 1.29 -9.20 11.97
CA LYS A 72 1.50 -8.49 13.25
C LYS A 72 0.72 -7.19 13.33
N CYS A 73 0.70 -6.44 12.22
CA CYS A 73 -0.02 -5.18 12.16
C CYS A 73 -1.53 -5.42 12.27
N CYS A 74 -2.10 -6.28 11.45
CA CYS A 74 -3.54 -6.52 11.40
C CYS A 74 -4.08 -7.24 12.66
N ALA A 75 -3.22 -7.91 13.44
CA ALA A 75 -3.57 -8.41 14.76
C ALA A 75 -3.77 -7.31 15.83
N PHE A 76 -3.18 -6.12 15.64
CA PHE A 76 -3.21 -5.05 16.64
C PHE A 76 -4.32 -4.01 16.41
N GLN A 77 -4.62 -3.66 15.16
CA GLN A 77 -5.68 -2.72 14.81
C GLN A 77 -5.99 -2.80 13.30
N PRO A 78 -7.09 -2.20 12.82
CA PRO A 78 -7.40 -2.14 11.38
C PRO A 78 -6.25 -1.58 10.54
N ARG A 79 -6.15 -2.03 9.30
CA ARG A 79 -5.05 -1.64 8.39
C ARG A 79 -5.54 -1.06 7.09
N VAL A 80 -4.68 -0.20 6.53
CA VAL A 80 -4.71 0.17 5.13
C VAL A 80 -3.49 -0.44 4.48
N ILE A 81 -3.68 -1.41 3.59
CA ILE A 81 -2.61 -1.91 2.74
C ILE A 81 -2.76 -1.29 1.35
N LYS A 82 -1.63 -0.93 0.75
CA LYS A 82 -1.59 -0.28 -0.55
C LYS A 82 -0.30 -0.62 -1.27
N GLN A 83 -0.37 -0.79 -2.57
CA GLN A 83 0.84 -0.91 -3.39
C GLN A 83 1.65 0.39 -3.35
N ASN A 84 2.98 0.29 -3.47
CA ASN A 84 3.87 1.47 -3.45
C ASN A 84 3.74 2.35 -4.72
N ARG A 85 2.87 1.97 -5.66
CA ARG A 85 2.53 2.71 -6.88
C ARG A 85 1.07 2.44 -7.26
N GLY A 86 0.38 3.44 -7.81
CA GLY A 86 -1.05 3.38 -8.17
C GLY A 86 -1.75 4.73 -7.94
N SER A 87 -2.86 4.98 -8.64
CA SER A 87 -3.73 6.15 -8.44
C SER A 87 -5.19 5.72 -8.29
N ALA A 88 -6.06 6.64 -7.87
CA ALA A 88 -7.52 6.48 -7.83
C ALA A 88 -8.11 5.38 -6.91
N GLY A 89 -7.33 4.79 -5.99
CA GLY A 89 -7.88 3.87 -4.97
C GLY A 89 -7.77 2.38 -5.32
N GLU A 90 -7.40 2.06 -6.56
CA GLU A 90 -7.08 0.69 -6.99
C GLU A 90 -5.93 0.11 -6.16
N GLY A 91 -6.11 -1.11 -5.66
CA GLY A 91 -5.13 -1.79 -4.81
C GLY A 91 -4.91 -1.12 -3.46
N ILE A 92 -5.85 -0.29 -2.99
CA ILE A 92 -5.90 0.23 -1.62
C ILE A 92 -7.03 -0.49 -0.88
N TRP A 93 -6.65 -1.28 0.12
CA TRP A 93 -7.58 -2.10 0.88
C TRP A 93 -7.61 -1.66 2.33
N LEU A 94 -8.83 -1.47 2.84
CA LEU A 94 -9.08 -1.43 4.28
C LEU A 94 -9.27 -2.86 4.78
N CYS A 95 -8.53 -3.25 5.82
CA CYS A 95 -8.50 -4.59 6.37
C CYS A 95 -8.92 -4.56 7.84
N TRP A 96 -9.98 -5.29 8.18
CA TRP A 96 -10.43 -5.49 9.55
C TRP A 96 -10.37 -6.96 9.91
N LEU A 97 -9.90 -7.24 11.13
CA LEU A 97 -9.92 -8.58 11.69
C LEU A 97 -11.38 -8.96 11.98
N GLU A 98 -11.78 -10.16 11.57
CA GLU A 98 -13.13 -10.68 11.74
C GLU A 98 -13.15 -11.86 12.71
N GLY A 99 -14.11 -11.87 13.63
CA GLY A 99 -14.32 -12.99 14.57
C GLY A 99 -13.28 -13.12 15.68
N LYS A 100 -12.36 -12.17 15.82
CA LYS A 100 -11.35 -12.11 16.89
C LYS A 100 -11.18 -10.68 17.39
N GLU A 101 -10.79 -10.57 18.66
CA GLU A 101 -10.37 -9.30 19.25
C GLU A 101 -8.94 -8.95 18.85
N TYR A 102 -8.67 -7.67 18.69
CA TYR A 102 -7.32 -7.16 18.48
C TYR A 102 -6.45 -7.33 19.74
N CYS A 103 -5.16 -7.55 19.57
CA CYS A 103 -4.22 -7.50 20.70
C CYS A 103 -4.08 -6.07 21.23
N LYS A 104 -3.70 -5.92 22.51
CA LYS A 104 -3.68 -4.60 23.17
C LYS A 104 -2.40 -3.84 22.89
N THR A 105 -1.32 -4.57 22.62
CA THR A 105 -0.02 -3.99 22.35
C THR A 105 0.47 -4.47 20.99
N PHE A 106 1.04 -3.56 20.20
CA PHE A 106 1.64 -3.93 18.92
C PHE A 106 2.73 -4.99 19.11
N GLY A 107 2.67 -6.07 18.31
CA GLY A 107 3.61 -7.20 18.38
C GLY A 107 3.29 -8.27 19.43
N GLU A 108 2.24 -8.10 20.24
CA GLU A 108 1.77 -9.11 21.20
C GLU A 108 1.21 -10.36 20.52
N ALA A 109 0.60 -10.19 19.34
CA ALA A 109 0.05 -11.26 18.54
C ALA A 109 0.42 -11.12 17.06
N SER A 110 0.22 -12.20 16.32
CA SER A 110 0.30 -12.26 14.87
C SER A 110 -0.90 -13.07 14.39
N LEU A 111 -1.52 -12.66 13.29
CA LEU A 111 -2.60 -13.45 12.68
C LEU A 111 -2.07 -14.76 12.10
N GLU A 112 -2.92 -15.79 12.16
CA GLU A 112 -2.71 -17.08 11.53
C GLU A 112 -3.29 -17.09 10.12
N ASP A 113 -2.84 -18.01 9.26
CA ASP A 113 -3.28 -18.13 7.86
C ASP A 113 -4.80 -18.26 7.71
N GLY A 114 -5.45 -18.96 8.65
CA GLY A 114 -6.90 -19.20 8.64
C GLY A 114 -7.74 -18.08 9.25
N ASP A 115 -7.12 -17.05 9.82
CA ASP A 115 -7.86 -15.92 10.40
C ASP A 115 -8.61 -15.16 9.32
N LYS A 116 -9.79 -14.66 9.66
CA LYS A 116 -10.69 -14.02 8.70
C LYS A 116 -10.52 -12.51 8.72
N LEU A 117 -10.58 -11.93 7.54
CA LEU A 117 -10.53 -10.49 7.30
C LEU A 117 -11.79 -10.07 6.57
N LYS A 118 -12.37 -8.97 7.04
CA LYS A 118 -13.24 -8.13 6.21
C LYS A 118 -12.35 -7.16 5.46
N LEU A 119 -12.52 -7.09 4.15
CA LEU A 119 -11.71 -6.29 3.23
C LEU A 119 -12.62 -5.34 2.47
N MET A 120 -12.19 -4.10 2.24
CA MET A 120 -12.91 -3.17 1.36
C MET A 120 -11.92 -2.48 0.44
N GLU A 121 -12.13 -2.58 -0.87
CA GLU A 121 -11.32 -1.84 -1.83
C GLU A 121 -11.82 -0.40 -1.92
N MET A 122 -10.91 0.56 -1.81
CA MET A 122 -11.24 1.98 -1.86
C MET A 122 -11.66 2.48 -3.26
N ASN A 123 -11.46 1.67 -4.30
CA ASN A 123 -11.75 2.02 -5.69
C ASN A 123 -13.26 2.12 -5.94
N ASP A 124 -14.03 1.13 -5.50
CA ASP A 124 -15.48 1.02 -5.73
C ASP A 124 -16.27 0.72 -4.43
N ASN A 125 -15.59 0.59 -3.30
CA ASN A 125 -16.13 0.23 -1.99
C ASN A 125 -16.79 -1.16 -1.92
N HIS A 126 -16.46 -2.07 -2.84
CA HIS A 126 -16.87 -3.47 -2.68
C HIS A 126 -16.21 -4.08 -1.43
N VAL A 127 -16.88 -5.06 -0.83
CA VAL A 127 -16.47 -5.69 0.42
C VAL A 127 -16.28 -7.18 0.18
N GLU A 128 -15.11 -7.68 0.56
CA GLU A 128 -14.75 -9.10 0.48
C GLU A 128 -14.45 -9.69 1.86
N HIS A 129 -14.59 -11.02 1.96
CA HIS A 129 -14.34 -11.77 3.18
C HIS A 129 -13.42 -12.95 2.91
N HIS A 130 -12.14 -12.80 3.25
CA HIS A 130 -11.10 -13.77 2.95
C HIS A 130 -10.33 -14.19 4.19
N THR A 131 -9.67 -15.34 4.10
CA THR A 131 -8.61 -15.68 5.03
C THR A 131 -7.40 -14.76 4.84
N VAL A 132 -6.58 -14.62 5.88
CA VAL A 132 -5.29 -13.94 5.81
C VAL A 132 -4.42 -14.54 4.71
N LYS A 133 -4.41 -15.88 4.56
CA LYS A 133 -3.67 -16.54 3.49
C LYS A 133 -4.14 -16.14 2.10
N GLU A 134 -5.45 -16.25 1.83
CA GLU A 134 -6.05 -15.87 0.55
C GLU A 134 -5.70 -14.43 0.17
N PHE A 135 -5.80 -13.50 1.12
CA PHE A 135 -5.49 -12.10 0.89
C PHE A 135 -4.01 -11.82 0.64
N LEU A 136 -3.11 -12.48 1.37
CA LEU A 136 -1.68 -12.30 1.16
C LEU A 136 -1.21 -12.90 -0.17
N VAL A 137 -1.77 -14.04 -0.58
CA VAL A 137 -1.55 -14.60 -1.93
C VAL A 137 -2.09 -13.63 -2.98
N PHE A 138 -3.30 -13.09 -2.82
CA PHE A 138 -3.83 -12.06 -3.72
C PHE A 138 -2.89 -10.85 -3.83
N CYS A 139 -2.29 -10.40 -2.73
CA CYS A 139 -1.38 -9.25 -2.73
C CYS A 139 -0.07 -9.51 -3.49
N VAL A 140 0.40 -10.77 -3.52
CA VAL A 140 1.70 -11.14 -4.12
C VAL A 140 1.54 -11.66 -5.54
N ASP A 141 0.60 -12.58 -5.75
CA ASP A 141 0.40 -13.32 -7.00
C ASP A 141 -0.81 -12.83 -7.81
N GLY A 142 -1.62 -11.94 -7.24
CA GLY A 142 -2.84 -11.41 -7.86
C GLY A 142 -4.08 -12.30 -7.68
N PRO A 143 -5.23 -11.89 -8.26
CA PRO A 143 -6.53 -12.57 -8.05
C PRO A 143 -6.59 -13.99 -8.62
N THR A 144 -5.69 -14.34 -9.55
CA THR A 144 -5.60 -15.67 -10.15
C THR A 144 -4.49 -16.53 -9.54
N GLY A 145 -3.83 -16.06 -8.47
CA GLY A 145 -2.78 -16.80 -7.77
C GLY A 145 -3.30 -18.09 -7.13
N GLU A 146 -2.47 -19.13 -7.10
CA GLU A 146 -2.85 -20.42 -6.52
C GLU A 146 -3.08 -20.26 -5.00
N GLY A 147 -4.34 -20.40 -4.57
CA GLY A 147 -4.71 -20.22 -3.17
C GLY A 147 -5.15 -18.80 -2.81
N ALA A 148 -5.30 -17.88 -3.78
CA ALA A 148 -5.89 -16.56 -3.55
C ALA A 148 -7.38 -16.62 -3.17
N GLY A 149 -8.08 -17.71 -3.50
CA GLY A 149 -9.53 -17.80 -3.33
C GLY A 149 -10.27 -17.28 -4.56
N THR A 150 -11.43 -16.67 -4.38
CA THR A 150 -12.25 -16.09 -5.47
C THR A 150 -12.58 -14.65 -5.11
N TRP A 151 -12.15 -13.72 -5.97
CA TRP A 151 -12.27 -12.27 -5.84
C TRP A 151 -13.23 -11.72 -6.90
#